data_AF-A0A547PPY2-F1
#
_entry.id   AF-A0A547PPY2-F1
#
_cell.length_a   1.000
_cell.length_b   1.000
_cell.length_c   1.000
_cell.angle_alpha   90.00
_cell.angle_beta   90.00
_cell.angle_gamma   90.00
#
_symmetry.space_group_name_H-M   'P 1'
#
loop_
_entity.id
_entity.type
_entity.pdbx_description
1 polymer ?
#
loop_
_entity_poly.entity_id
_entity_poly.type
_entity_poly.pdbx_seq_one_letter_code
_entity_poly.pdbx_strand_id
1 'polypeptide(L)'
;MTHSKDALKTRTGQLLYRHLPEEYRYRDTGTAAELGDLEAYLHGFGDLLDLFRATLDQAYADGFAEPTDTGAASQVWLLPYLADLLGTHLLSPDLDGTGAIRRAELKNTVDWSKGKGTLGVTDDVADVMADAETVVVEGWKRVALTPRLGLPPFSLTPQAGRDLLAMAPQGTPDPRFTSRAVRTDTDTGDLQSFRLLSRDVNGHAIDENINWVLRNPGGVPCFPGAYDDRSVTTPDIRRTGRTPPGAMPRRVRVYVQPQSGFFEPGLKQVAPSSQTVKSWVQAQMDLGIDPVVIGPREVYHILNLNPDDAPDRLTISGGRSLQSGMNVHLHDLNFLDTIRVRTGAELSLRDCAVERVLVEQSTAPDAVALTARNCLFNRLSGPAGFAKLEYVTVMESTLLGRIWASDCLFVGKLDDPTCFDDGSCVRFSRVQPQLDPEHCLFARALSNTVRPARFVRRPFGTPGSCAVREAKFGEPGCGVLDHSADVEIRKGSEDGMEMGTYHDRGYAARLIALERKLTDQLPLGQELQLTHDPMLALAPPTPK
;
A
#
# COMPACT_ATOMS: atom_id res chain seq x y z
N MET A 1 -15.79 -28.86 -31.60
CA MET A 1 -15.11 -28.27 -30.43
C MET A 1 -14.77 -29.41 -29.49
N THR A 2 -13.57 -29.97 -29.59
CA THR A 2 -13.09 -31.04 -28.70
C THR A 2 -12.55 -30.39 -27.44
N HIS A 3 -13.35 -30.37 -26.37
CA HIS A 3 -12.85 -30.00 -25.06
C HIS A 3 -11.82 -31.05 -24.60
N SER A 4 -10.68 -30.59 -24.09
CA SER A 4 -9.64 -31.47 -23.53
C SER A 4 -10.23 -32.38 -22.45
N LYS A 5 -9.77 -33.64 -22.35
CA LYS A 5 -10.22 -34.64 -21.35
C LYS A 5 -10.11 -34.12 -19.91
N ASP A 6 -9.15 -33.24 -19.63
CA ASP A 6 -8.97 -32.63 -18.31
C ASP A 6 -10.00 -31.54 -18.02
N ALA A 7 -10.59 -30.91 -19.03
CA ALA A 7 -11.66 -29.93 -18.87
C ALA A 7 -13.01 -30.57 -18.52
N LEU A 8 -13.17 -31.89 -18.73
CA LEU A 8 -14.41 -32.63 -18.47
C LEU A 8 -14.39 -33.40 -17.13
N LYS A 9 -13.22 -33.50 -16.49
CA LYS A 9 -13.07 -34.28 -15.25
C LYS A 9 -13.43 -33.44 -14.03
N THR A 10 -14.60 -33.74 -13.48
CA THR A 10 -15.14 -33.16 -12.24
C THR A 10 -14.73 -33.98 -11.02
N ARG A 11 -14.53 -33.33 -9.86
CA ARG A 11 -14.10 -33.99 -8.62
C ARG A 11 -15.17 -34.97 -8.15
N THR A 12 -16.43 -34.55 -8.12
CA THR A 12 -17.53 -35.42 -7.72
C THR A 12 -17.78 -36.54 -8.73
N GLY A 13 -17.58 -36.29 -10.03
CA GLY A 13 -17.68 -37.33 -11.06
C GLY A 13 -16.70 -38.48 -10.85
N GLN A 14 -15.45 -38.17 -10.46
CA GLN A 14 -14.45 -39.20 -10.12
C GLN A 14 -14.86 -40.01 -8.89
N LEU A 15 -15.42 -39.34 -7.87
CA LEU A 15 -15.92 -40.02 -6.67
C LEU A 15 -17.09 -40.95 -7.01
N LEU A 16 -18.06 -40.47 -7.79
CA LEU A 16 -19.21 -41.27 -8.23
C LEU A 16 -18.77 -42.49 -9.04
N TYR A 17 -17.87 -42.31 -10.02
CA TYR A 17 -17.36 -43.42 -10.82
C TYR A 17 -16.58 -44.43 -9.96
N ARG A 18 -15.80 -43.95 -8.98
CA ARG A 18 -15.07 -44.81 -8.03
C ARG A 18 -16.00 -45.62 -7.14
N HIS A 19 -17.12 -45.04 -6.71
CA HIS A 19 -18.11 -45.70 -5.85
C HIS A 19 -18.98 -46.72 -6.58
N LEU A 20 -18.95 -46.72 -7.91
CA LEU A 20 -19.73 -47.64 -8.73
C LEU A 20 -19.14 -49.06 -8.67
N PRO A 21 -19.98 -50.12 -8.60
CA PRO A 21 -19.48 -51.50 -8.56
C PRO A 21 -18.56 -51.83 -9.74
N GLU A 22 -17.57 -52.67 -9.48
CA GLU A 22 -16.50 -52.99 -10.43
C GLU A 22 -17.03 -53.59 -11.73
N GLU A 23 -18.13 -54.35 -11.67
CA GLU A 23 -18.74 -55.01 -12.82
C GLU A 23 -19.21 -54.04 -13.90
N TYR A 24 -19.65 -52.85 -13.51
CA TYR A 24 -20.09 -51.80 -14.44
C TYR A 24 -18.92 -50.97 -14.95
N ARG A 25 -17.90 -50.75 -14.12
CA ARG A 25 -16.67 -50.04 -14.52
C ARG A 25 -15.88 -50.83 -15.56
N TYR A 26 -15.84 -52.16 -15.41
CA TYR A 26 -15.21 -53.05 -16.39
C TYR A 26 -15.92 -53.03 -17.76
N ARG A 27 -17.25 -52.82 -17.76
CA ARG A 27 -18.06 -52.74 -18.98
C ARG A 27 -17.99 -51.38 -19.67
N ASP A 28 -17.55 -50.35 -18.95
CA ASP A 28 -17.41 -48.99 -19.47
C ASP A 28 -16.09 -48.85 -20.24
N THR A 29 -16.12 -49.17 -21.53
CA THR A 29 -14.92 -49.20 -22.37
C THR A 29 -14.59 -47.82 -22.91
N GLY A 30 -13.70 -47.10 -22.24
CA GLY A 30 -13.06 -45.88 -22.77
C GLY A 30 -11.73 -46.17 -23.49
N THR A 31 -11.36 -45.35 -24.47
CA THR A 31 -9.99 -45.35 -25.03
C THR A 31 -9.06 -44.47 -24.18
N ALA A 32 -7.74 -44.54 -24.38
CA ALA A 32 -6.82 -43.66 -23.65
C ALA A 32 -7.14 -42.16 -23.84
N ALA A 33 -7.70 -41.78 -25.00
CA ALA A 33 -7.99 -40.41 -25.39
C ALA A 33 -9.39 -39.90 -24.96
N GLU A 34 -10.36 -40.78 -24.72
CA GLU A 34 -11.76 -40.43 -24.43
C GLU A 34 -12.21 -41.02 -23.08
N LEU A 35 -13.24 -40.45 -22.46
CA LEU A 35 -13.87 -41.03 -21.26
C LEU A 35 -14.82 -42.16 -21.71
N GLY A 36 -15.07 -43.16 -20.86
CA GLY A 36 -16.15 -44.12 -21.11
C GLY A 36 -17.52 -43.41 -21.13
N ASP A 37 -18.52 -43.96 -21.80
CA ASP A 37 -19.85 -43.33 -21.89
C ASP A 37 -20.49 -43.16 -20.50
N LEU A 38 -20.31 -44.14 -19.60
CA LEU A 38 -20.82 -44.08 -18.23
C LEU A 38 -19.99 -43.11 -17.37
N GLU A 39 -18.66 -43.15 -17.50
CA GLU A 39 -17.77 -42.19 -16.85
C GLU A 39 -18.08 -40.74 -17.27
N ALA A 40 -18.31 -40.48 -18.56
CA ALA A 40 -18.69 -39.18 -19.09
C ALA A 40 -20.06 -38.73 -18.58
N TYR A 41 -21.05 -39.63 -18.55
CA TYR A 41 -22.36 -39.37 -17.96
C TYR A 41 -22.25 -38.97 -16.49
N LEU A 42 -21.47 -39.70 -15.69
CA LEU A 42 -21.24 -39.39 -14.27
C LEU A 42 -20.43 -38.12 -14.06
N HIS A 43 -19.51 -37.79 -14.96
CA HIS A 43 -18.86 -36.48 -14.95
C HIS A 43 -19.83 -35.34 -15.23
N GLY A 44 -20.84 -35.55 -16.09
CA GLY A 44 -21.95 -34.61 -16.29
C GLY A 44 -22.77 -34.36 -15.03
N PHE A 45 -23.12 -35.40 -14.25
CA PHE A 45 -23.74 -35.21 -12.92
C PHE A 45 -22.76 -34.60 -11.92
N GLY A 46 -21.50 -35.02 -11.99
CA GLY A 46 -20.42 -34.51 -11.15
C GLY A 46 -20.23 -33.01 -11.31
N ASP A 47 -20.37 -32.48 -12.53
CA ASP A 47 -20.30 -31.05 -12.82
C ASP A 47 -21.43 -30.30 -12.09
N LEU A 48 -22.67 -30.76 -12.26
CA LEU A 48 -23.83 -30.18 -11.57
C LEU A 48 -23.67 -30.24 -10.05
N LEU A 49 -23.18 -31.36 -9.51
CA LEU A 49 -22.98 -31.54 -8.07
C LEU A 49 -21.82 -30.69 -7.53
N ASP A 50 -20.74 -30.54 -8.29
CA ASP A 50 -19.61 -29.66 -7.95
C ASP A 50 -20.07 -28.20 -7.93
N LEU A 51 -20.89 -27.77 -8.90
CA LEU A 51 -21.51 -26.44 -8.92
C LEU A 51 -22.47 -26.23 -7.73
N PHE A 52 -23.30 -27.23 -7.41
CA PHE A 52 -24.18 -27.17 -6.24
C PHE A 52 -23.39 -27.10 -4.94
N ARG A 53 -22.31 -27.89 -4.83
CA ARG A 53 -21.42 -27.86 -3.68
C ARG A 53 -20.73 -26.51 -3.55
N ALA A 54 -20.19 -25.95 -4.63
CA ALA A 54 -19.59 -24.62 -4.65
C ALA A 54 -20.59 -23.53 -4.22
N THR A 55 -21.86 -23.66 -4.64
CA THR A 55 -22.94 -22.74 -4.23
C THR A 55 -23.23 -22.85 -2.73
N LEU A 56 -23.28 -24.06 -2.18
CA LEU A 56 -23.47 -24.27 -0.74
C LEU A 56 -22.28 -23.78 0.08
N ASP A 57 -21.05 -24.05 -0.36
CA ASP A 57 -19.84 -23.60 0.30
C ASP A 57 -19.77 -22.05 0.28
N GLN A 58 -20.17 -21.40 -0.82
CA GLN A 58 -20.29 -19.95 -0.88
C GLN A 58 -21.40 -19.42 0.05
N ALA A 59 -22.59 -20.03 0.06
CA ALA A 59 -23.68 -19.62 0.93
C ALA A 59 -23.34 -19.79 2.42
N TYR A 60 -22.55 -20.81 2.76
CA TYR A 60 -21.98 -20.97 4.09
C TYR A 60 -20.97 -19.87 4.40
N ALA A 61 -20.05 -19.57 3.48
CA ALA A 61 -19.04 -18.51 3.65
C ALA A 61 -19.63 -17.11 3.78
N ASP A 62 -20.75 -16.84 3.09
CA ASP A 62 -21.48 -15.58 3.15
C ASP A 62 -22.01 -15.25 4.56
N GLY A 63 -22.15 -16.25 5.43
CA GLY A 63 -22.50 -16.05 6.84
C GLY A 63 -21.38 -15.47 7.72
N PHE A 64 -20.14 -15.40 7.22
CA PHE A 64 -18.96 -15.07 8.03
C PHE A 64 -18.13 -13.91 7.45
N ALA A 65 -17.58 -13.10 8.36
CA ALA A 65 -16.60 -12.07 7.98
C ALA A 65 -15.22 -12.66 7.66
N GLU A 66 -14.89 -13.83 8.20
CA GLU A 66 -13.62 -14.52 7.97
C GLU A 66 -13.75 -15.55 6.83
N PRO A 67 -12.66 -15.86 6.12
CA PRO A 67 -12.64 -17.00 5.21
C PRO A 67 -12.93 -18.29 5.99
N THR A 68 -13.77 -19.14 5.42
CA THR A 68 -14.14 -20.42 6.02
C THR A 68 -13.05 -21.47 5.85
N ASP A 69 -13.22 -22.62 6.51
CA ASP A 69 -12.38 -23.81 6.39
C ASP A 69 -12.29 -24.35 4.95
N THR A 70 -13.31 -24.07 4.12
CA THR A 70 -13.29 -24.40 2.69
C THR A 70 -12.40 -23.47 1.85
N GLY A 71 -11.88 -22.38 2.44
CA GLY A 71 -11.15 -21.32 1.76
C GLY A 71 -12.04 -20.29 1.07
N ALA A 72 -13.37 -20.49 1.04
CA ALA A 72 -14.31 -19.51 0.53
C ALA A 72 -14.49 -18.35 1.51
N ALA A 73 -14.52 -17.13 0.99
CA ALA A 73 -14.79 -15.90 1.73
C ALA A 73 -16.16 -15.34 1.35
N SER A 74 -16.78 -14.59 2.26
CA SER A 74 -18.04 -13.89 2.01
C SER A 74 -17.94 -12.93 0.83
N GLN A 75 -19.02 -12.85 0.05
CA GLN A 75 -19.13 -11.89 -1.04
C GLN A 75 -19.10 -10.45 -0.54
N VAL A 76 -18.37 -9.57 -1.24
CA VAL A 76 -18.09 -8.20 -0.77
C VAL A 76 -19.35 -7.35 -0.65
N TRP A 77 -20.33 -7.55 -1.55
CA TRP A 77 -21.59 -6.81 -1.51
C TRP A 77 -22.44 -7.12 -0.28
N LEU A 78 -22.20 -8.25 0.40
CA LEU A 78 -22.93 -8.66 1.59
C LEU A 78 -22.39 -7.99 2.87
N LEU A 79 -21.13 -7.56 2.88
CA LEU A 79 -20.47 -6.99 4.06
C LEU A 79 -21.23 -5.80 4.67
N PRO A 80 -21.76 -4.83 3.88
CA PRO A 80 -22.56 -3.75 4.43
C PRO A 80 -23.84 -4.22 5.12
N TYR A 81 -24.49 -5.28 4.61
CA TYR A 81 -25.71 -5.82 5.22
C TYR A 81 -25.43 -6.51 6.56
N LEU A 82 -24.31 -7.23 6.64
CA LEU A 82 -23.85 -7.81 7.92
C LEU A 82 -23.49 -6.72 8.91
N ALA A 83 -22.85 -5.63 8.45
CA ALA A 83 -22.52 -4.50 9.29
C ALA A 83 -23.77 -3.79 9.82
N ASP A 84 -24.78 -3.59 8.97
CA ASP A 84 -26.07 -3.01 9.35
C ASP A 84 -26.82 -3.88 10.37
N LEU A 85 -26.74 -5.22 10.25
CA LEU A 85 -27.31 -6.15 11.24
C LEU A 85 -26.65 -5.99 12.62
N LEU A 86 -25.34 -5.69 12.65
CA LEU A 86 -24.60 -5.37 13.86
C LEU A 86 -24.75 -3.90 14.30
N GLY A 87 -25.49 -3.08 13.54
CA GLY A 87 -25.70 -1.66 13.82
C GLY A 87 -24.46 -0.80 13.60
N THR A 88 -23.61 -1.17 12.63
CA THR A 88 -22.33 -0.51 12.37
C THR A 88 -22.14 -0.18 10.90
N HIS A 89 -21.43 0.92 10.63
CA HIS A 89 -21.08 1.32 9.28
C HIS A 89 -19.61 1.04 9.01
N LEU A 90 -19.35 0.37 7.89
CA LEU A 90 -18.00 0.12 7.39
C LEU A 90 -17.50 1.40 6.72
N LEU A 91 -16.41 1.97 7.25
CA LEU A 91 -15.83 3.21 6.73
C LEU A 91 -14.63 2.94 5.82
N SER A 92 -14.06 1.74 5.87
CA SER A 92 -12.89 1.38 5.08
C SER A 92 -13.19 1.44 3.58
N PRO A 93 -12.27 2.01 2.77
CA PRO A 93 -12.39 1.95 1.32
C PRO A 93 -12.26 0.50 0.84
N ASP A 94 -12.99 0.14 -0.21
CA ASP A 94 -12.80 -1.14 -0.90
C ASP A 94 -11.99 -0.86 -2.17
N LEU A 95 -10.72 -1.27 -2.11
CA LEU A 95 -9.69 -0.83 -3.03
C LEU A 95 -9.38 -1.90 -4.08
N ASP A 96 -9.20 -3.14 -3.62
CA ASP A 96 -8.82 -4.26 -4.48
C ASP A 96 -10.04 -5.05 -4.99
N GLY A 97 -11.26 -4.61 -4.66
CA GLY A 97 -12.51 -5.36 -4.86
C GLY A 97 -12.59 -6.66 -4.05
N THR A 98 -11.56 -6.95 -3.24
CA THR A 98 -11.52 -8.10 -2.36
C THR A 98 -12.26 -7.82 -1.06
N GLY A 99 -12.36 -6.59 -0.58
CA GLY A 99 -12.97 -6.25 0.71
C GLY A 99 -12.20 -6.71 1.96
N ALA A 100 -10.88 -6.98 1.86
CA ALA A 100 -10.08 -7.52 2.97
C ALA A 100 -10.15 -6.67 4.25
N ILE A 101 -9.91 -5.36 4.16
CA ILE A 101 -9.96 -4.44 5.32
C ILE A 101 -11.39 -4.33 5.86
N ARG A 102 -12.40 -4.27 4.99
CA ARG A 102 -13.82 -4.25 5.40
C ARG A 102 -14.21 -5.50 6.18
N ARG A 103 -13.68 -6.67 5.82
CA ARG A 103 -13.85 -7.91 6.58
C ARG A 103 -13.18 -7.83 7.95
N ALA A 104 -11.96 -7.31 8.02
CA ALA A 104 -11.27 -7.10 9.29
C ALA A 104 -12.02 -6.09 10.19
N GLU A 105 -12.57 -5.01 9.61
CA GLU A 105 -13.43 -4.04 10.29
C GLU A 105 -14.67 -4.72 10.89
N LEU A 106 -15.38 -5.50 10.06
CA LEU A 106 -16.59 -6.22 10.47
C LEU A 106 -16.30 -7.24 11.57
N LYS A 107 -15.21 -7.99 11.44
CA LYS A 107 -14.75 -8.98 12.42
C LYS A 107 -14.58 -8.36 13.81
N ASN A 108 -13.88 -7.23 13.91
CA ASN A 108 -13.52 -6.63 15.20
C ASN A 108 -14.59 -5.71 15.78
N THR A 109 -15.68 -5.48 15.03
CA THR A 109 -16.70 -4.49 15.36
C THR A 109 -17.32 -4.70 16.75
N VAL A 110 -17.65 -5.94 17.11
CA VAL A 110 -18.30 -6.25 18.40
C VAL A 110 -17.38 -5.92 19.58
N ASP A 111 -16.09 -6.24 19.47
CA ASP A 111 -15.12 -6.01 20.53
C ASP A 111 -14.78 -4.53 20.66
N TRP A 112 -14.68 -3.82 19.53
CA TRP A 112 -14.55 -2.36 19.54
C TRP A 112 -15.73 -1.67 20.21
N SER A 113 -16.97 -2.12 19.97
CA SER A 113 -18.14 -1.58 20.65
C SER A 113 -18.11 -1.81 22.17
N LYS A 114 -17.60 -2.96 22.63
CA LYS A 114 -17.49 -3.28 24.07
C LYS A 114 -16.39 -2.48 24.78
N GLY A 115 -15.27 -2.25 24.11
CA GLY A 115 -14.11 -1.55 24.68
C GLY A 115 -13.98 -0.09 24.24
N LYS A 116 -15.04 0.50 23.67
CA LYS A 116 -15.07 1.90 23.22
C LYS A 116 -14.57 2.85 24.31
N GLY A 117 -13.69 3.78 23.93
CA GLY A 117 -13.05 4.73 24.85
C GLY A 117 -11.88 4.16 25.66
N THR A 118 -11.43 2.94 25.38
CA THR A 118 -10.16 2.42 25.93
C THR A 118 -9.01 2.65 24.95
N LEU A 119 -7.79 2.76 25.49
CA LEU A 119 -6.59 2.92 24.66
C LEU A 119 -6.36 1.70 23.76
N GLY A 120 -6.56 0.49 24.28
CA GLY A 120 -6.38 -0.75 23.53
C GLY A 120 -7.28 -0.82 22.30
N VAL A 121 -8.58 -0.51 22.43
CA VAL A 121 -9.48 -0.44 21.27
C VAL A 121 -9.09 0.66 20.28
N THR A 122 -8.55 1.78 20.77
CA THR A 122 -8.08 2.86 19.88
C THR A 122 -6.89 2.39 19.04
N ASP A 123 -5.97 1.63 19.63
CA ASP A 123 -4.81 0.99 18.99
C ASP A 123 -5.28 -0.07 17.97
N ASP A 124 -6.15 -0.98 18.38
CA ASP A 124 -6.70 -2.03 17.51
C ASP A 124 -7.45 -1.45 16.29
N VAL A 125 -8.25 -0.39 16.49
CA VAL A 125 -8.92 0.32 15.39
C VAL A 125 -7.91 1.01 14.50
N ALA A 126 -6.85 1.58 15.07
CA ALA A 126 -5.81 2.28 14.33
C ALA A 126 -5.03 1.33 13.41
N ASP A 127 -4.59 0.18 13.92
CA ASP A 127 -3.88 -0.83 13.15
C ASP A 127 -4.73 -1.38 11.99
N VAL A 128 -5.99 -1.76 12.28
CA VAL A 128 -6.86 -2.38 11.29
C VAL A 128 -7.28 -1.41 10.19
N MET A 129 -7.59 -0.15 10.53
CA MET A 129 -8.02 0.85 9.54
C MET A 129 -6.84 1.44 8.75
N ALA A 130 -5.68 1.64 9.37
CA ALA A 130 -4.51 2.15 8.68
C ALA A 130 -3.90 1.10 7.75
N ASP A 131 -4.07 -0.20 8.04
CA ASP A 131 -3.35 -1.30 7.40
C ASP A 131 -1.83 -1.03 7.40
N ALA A 132 -1.38 -0.54 8.56
CA ALA A 132 -0.02 -0.17 8.89
C ALA A 132 0.09 -0.24 10.41
N GLU A 133 1.30 -0.44 10.90
CA GLU A 133 1.55 -0.39 12.33
C GLU A 133 1.25 1.02 12.87
N THR A 134 0.53 1.08 13.98
CA THR A 134 0.27 2.31 14.69
C THR A 134 0.70 2.24 16.15
N VAL A 135 1.00 3.39 16.74
CA VAL A 135 1.28 3.49 18.18
C VAL A 135 0.43 4.60 18.75
N VAL A 136 -0.50 4.23 19.63
CA VAL A 136 -1.38 5.20 20.30
C VAL A 136 -0.79 5.66 21.63
N VAL A 137 -0.69 6.98 21.79
CA VAL A 137 -0.15 7.64 22.98
C VAL A 137 -1.17 8.62 23.56
N GLU A 138 -1.45 8.48 24.85
CA GLU A 138 -2.27 9.44 25.59
C GLU A 138 -1.54 10.77 25.77
N GLY A 139 -2.14 11.87 25.33
CA GLY A 139 -1.49 13.19 25.36
C GLY A 139 -1.21 13.71 26.77
N TRP A 140 -1.97 13.31 27.78
CA TRP A 140 -1.72 13.72 29.17
C TRP A 140 -0.39 13.17 29.72
N LYS A 141 0.08 12.02 29.21
CA LYS A 141 1.40 11.44 29.54
C LYS A 141 2.56 12.22 28.93
N ARG A 142 2.29 13.21 28.07
CA ARG A 142 3.28 14.05 27.37
C ARG A 142 3.22 15.51 27.80
N VAL A 143 2.46 15.83 28.85
CA VAL A 143 2.20 17.20 29.30
C VAL A 143 2.80 17.46 30.68
N ALA A 144 3.54 18.55 30.80
CA ALA A 144 4.17 18.95 32.06
C ALA A 144 3.09 19.41 33.03
N LEU A 145 3.05 18.77 34.20
CA LEU A 145 2.11 19.10 35.27
C LEU A 145 2.89 19.64 36.46
N THR A 146 2.38 20.71 37.05
CA THR A 146 2.86 21.16 38.36
C THR A 146 2.45 20.12 39.41
N PRO A 147 3.36 19.74 40.32
CA PRO A 147 3.06 18.73 41.31
C PRO A 147 2.00 19.27 42.28
N ARG A 148 0.90 18.53 42.46
CA ARG A 148 -0.15 18.85 43.44
C ARG A 148 0.18 18.19 44.77
N LEU A 149 -0.16 18.81 45.90
CA LEU A 149 0.09 18.25 47.23
C LEU A 149 -0.49 16.83 47.45
N GLY A 150 -1.56 16.47 46.75
CA GLY A 150 -2.20 15.14 46.83
C GLY A 150 -1.79 14.13 45.75
N LEU A 151 -0.87 14.48 44.85
CA LEU A 151 -0.33 13.57 43.83
C LEU A 151 1.15 13.29 44.13
N PRO A 152 1.65 12.07 43.89
CA PRO A 152 3.09 11.82 43.95
C PRO A 152 3.81 12.83 43.04
N PRO A 153 4.90 13.48 43.51
CA PRO A 153 5.97 12.86 44.30
C PRO A 153 6.02 13.24 45.80
N PHE A 154 5.10 14.07 46.31
CA PHE A 154 5.17 14.56 47.70
C PHE A 154 4.71 13.54 48.77
N SER A 155 4.04 12.46 48.37
CA SER A 155 3.61 11.36 49.24
C SER A 155 4.58 10.17 49.28
N LEU A 156 5.72 10.24 48.56
CA LEU A 156 6.70 9.16 48.49
C LEU A 156 7.87 9.41 49.44
N THR A 157 8.31 8.38 50.15
CA THR A 157 9.47 8.43 51.05
C THR A 157 10.79 8.44 50.24
N PRO A 158 11.83 9.21 50.65
CA PRO A 158 13.10 9.36 49.91
C PRO A 158 13.90 8.07 49.64
N GLN A 159 13.56 6.95 50.30
CA GLN A 159 14.25 5.66 50.19
C GLN A 159 13.78 4.79 49.03
N ALA A 160 12.68 5.17 48.39
CA ALA A 160 12.14 4.42 47.29
C ALA A 160 12.91 4.86 46.00
N GLY A 161 13.72 3.95 45.46
CA GLY A 161 14.96 4.21 44.71
C GLY A 161 14.88 4.97 43.38
N ARG A 162 15.97 4.87 42.58
CA ARG A 162 16.20 5.61 41.32
C ARG A 162 15.02 5.60 40.33
N ASP A 163 14.16 4.58 40.37
CA ASP A 163 12.95 4.48 39.53
C ASP A 163 11.88 5.54 39.84
N LEU A 164 11.92 6.19 41.01
CA LEU A 164 10.89 7.16 41.41
C LEU A 164 11.21 8.61 41.08
N LEU A 165 12.49 8.93 40.86
CA LEU A 165 12.84 10.19 40.18
C LEU A 165 12.36 10.19 38.73
N ALA A 166 12.19 9.01 38.11
CA ALA A 166 11.54 8.87 36.81
C ALA A 166 10.00 8.98 36.87
N MET A 167 9.41 8.89 38.08
CA MET A 167 7.96 9.05 38.33
C MET A 167 7.56 10.47 38.74
N ALA A 168 8.51 11.29 39.22
CA ALA A 168 8.26 12.73 39.29
C ALA A 168 8.16 13.25 37.84
N PRO A 169 7.18 14.11 37.49
CA PRO A 169 7.18 14.78 36.20
C PRO A 169 8.36 15.77 36.18
N GLN A 170 9.56 15.24 35.95
CA GLN A 170 10.72 16.02 35.61
C GLN A 170 10.42 16.55 34.21
N GLY A 171 9.95 17.80 34.15
CA GLY A 171 9.79 18.48 32.86
C GLY A 171 11.12 18.64 32.11
N THR A 172 12.25 18.26 32.73
CA THR A 172 13.59 18.26 32.15
C THR A 172 14.12 16.83 32.06
N PRO A 173 14.40 16.32 30.84
CA PRO A 173 15.06 15.04 30.65
C PRO A 173 16.47 15.03 31.28
N ASP A 174 16.94 13.86 31.74
CA ASP A 174 18.30 13.69 32.24
C ASP A 174 19.30 13.72 31.07
N PRO A 175 20.13 14.77 30.94
CA PRO A 175 21.05 14.92 29.81
C PRO A 175 22.18 13.89 29.79
N ARG A 176 22.37 13.12 30.86
CA ARG A 176 23.41 12.07 30.94
C ARG A 176 23.03 10.81 30.17
N PHE A 177 21.73 10.61 29.92
CA PHE A 177 21.21 9.40 29.31
C PHE A 177 20.40 9.76 28.07
N THR A 178 20.50 8.93 27.03
CA THR A 178 19.63 9.02 25.86
C THR A 178 18.47 8.04 26.00
N SER A 179 17.27 8.52 25.66
CA SER A 179 16.05 7.72 25.58
C SER A 179 15.79 7.30 24.13
N ARG A 180 15.62 6.00 23.89
CA ARG A 180 15.30 5.43 22.58
C ARG A 180 14.72 4.02 22.72
N ALA A 181 13.83 3.63 21.80
CA ALA A 181 13.46 2.24 21.60
C ALA A 181 14.68 1.39 21.22
N VAL A 182 14.83 0.22 21.84
CA VAL A 182 15.92 -0.73 21.60
C VAL A 182 15.33 -2.13 21.50
N ARG A 183 15.71 -2.88 20.46
CA ARG A 183 15.22 -4.24 20.23
C ARG A 183 15.65 -5.14 21.38
N THR A 184 14.75 -5.98 21.88
CA THR A 184 15.10 -6.95 22.91
C THR A 184 14.21 -8.18 22.80
N ASP A 185 14.81 -9.36 22.98
CA ASP A 185 14.08 -10.63 23.00
C ASP A 185 13.81 -11.09 24.44
N THR A 186 14.30 -10.37 25.44
CA THR A 186 14.09 -10.68 26.86
C THR A 186 12.89 -9.93 27.40
N ASP A 187 11.93 -10.65 27.97
CA ASP A 187 10.78 -10.06 28.65
C ASP A 187 11.20 -9.46 30.01
N THR A 188 11.27 -8.13 30.06
CA THR A 188 11.55 -7.36 31.29
C THR A 188 10.29 -6.75 31.90
N GLY A 189 9.09 -7.14 31.46
CA GLY A 189 7.80 -6.62 31.92
C GLY A 189 7.32 -5.32 31.26
N ASP A 190 8.22 -4.62 30.56
CA ASP A 190 7.95 -3.39 29.77
C ASP A 190 8.07 -3.65 28.25
N LEU A 191 7.96 -4.92 27.85
CA LEU A 191 8.13 -5.34 26.45
C LEU A 191 6.99 -4.78 25.60
N GLN A 192 7.35 -4.07 24.54
CA GLN A 192 6.43 -3.60 23.51
C GLN A 192 6.79 -4.31 22.20
N SER A 193 5.80 -4.58 21.35
CA SER A 193 6.01 -5.27 20.09
C SER A 193 5.28 -4.53 18.99
N PHE A 194 5.87 -4.45 17.82
CA PHE A 194 5.23 -3.89 16.65
C PHE A 194 5.56 -4.70 15.41
N ARG A 195 4.67 -4.73 14.43
CA ARG A 195 4.87 -5.44 13.18
C ARG A 195 5.65 -4.57 12.20
N LEU A 196 6.70 -5.13 11.62
CA LEU A 196 7.39 -4.53 10.50
C LEU A 196 7.30 -5.45 9.29
N LEU A 197 6.70 -4.95 8.21
CA LEU A 197 6.73 -5.65 6.93
C LEU A 197 8.18 -5.70 6.44
N SER A 198 8.72 -6.90 6.32
CA SER A 198 10.05 -7.21 5.82
C SER A 198 9.94 -8.14 4.62
N ARG A 199 11.04 -8.35 3.90
CA ARG A 199 11.09 -9.29 2.78
C ARG A 199 12.20 -10.30 2.96
N ASP A 200 11.94 -11.54 2.54
CA ASP A 200 12.91 -12.62 2.55
C ASP A 200 13.99 -12.45 1.46
N VAL A 201 14.96 -13.37 1.40
CA VAL A 201 16.04 -13.35 0.39
C VAL A 201 15.56 -13.53 -1.07
N ASN A 202 14.34 -14.02 -1.25
CA ASN A 202 13.67 -14.22 -2.53
C ASN A 202 12.72 -13.06 -2.88
N GLY A 203 12.51 -12.15 -1.94
CA GLY A 203 11.64 -10.98 -2.08
C GLY A 203 10.21 -11.24 -1.64
N HIS A 204 9.85 -12.33 -0.97
CA HIS A 204 8.50 -12.56 -0.44
C HIS A 204 8.28 -11.73 0.83
N ALA A 205 7.07 -11.19 0.99
CA ALA A 205 6.68 -10.46 2.20
C ALA A 205 6.65 -11.39 3.42
N ILE A 206 7.27 -10.95 4.51
CA ILE A 206 7.25 -11.58 5.82
C ILE A 206 6.86 -10.52 6.84
N ASP A 207 5.91 -10.85 7.69
CA ASP A 207 5.62 -10.06 8.89
C ASP A 207 6.64 -10.41 9.99
N GLU A 208 7.59 -9.52 10.23
CA GLU A 208 8.50 -9.64 11.38
C GLU A 208 7.88 -8.91 12.57
N ASN A 209 7.62 -9.66 13.65
CA ASN A 209 7.24 -9.03 14.92
C ASN A 209 8.50 -8.62 15.67
N ILE A 210 8.66 -7.31 15.92
CA ILE A 210 9.84 -6.76 16.57
C ILE A 210 9.50 -6.37 17.99
N ASN A 211 10.12 -7.07 18.93
CA ASN A 211 10.04 -6.75 20.35
C ASN A 211 11.08 -5.69 20.72
N TRP A 212 10.68 -4.71 21.51
CA TRP A 212 11.52 -3.60 21.93
C TRP A 212 11.15 -3.11 23.34
N VAL A 213 12.12 -2.46 23.98
CA VAL A 213 11.94 -1.78 25.27
C VAL A 213 12.51 -0.38 25.16
N LEU A 214 11.93 0.56 25.90
CA LEU A 214 12.45 1.91 25.98
C LEU A 214 13.65 1.97 26.92
N ARG A 215 14.84 2.24 26.37
CA ARG A 215 16.05 2.45 27.16
C ARG A 215 16.02 3.84 27.80
N ASN A 216 16.28 3.93 29.10
CA ASN A 216 16.33 5.18 29.88
C ASN A 216 15.11 6.12 29.66
N PRO A 217 13.90 5.77 30.11
CA PRO A 217 12.69 6.54 29.86
C PRO A 217 12.73 8.04 30.27
N GLY A 218 13.57 8.41 31.24
CA GLY A 218 13.77 9.78 31.69
C GLY A 218 14.93 10.53 31.01
N GLY A 219 15.62 9.90 30.06
CA GLY A 219 16.74 10.50 29.32
C GLY A 219 16.30 11.43 28.18
N VAL A 220 17.26 12.12 27.57
CA VAL A 220 17.02 12.98 26.39
C VAL A 220 16.60 12.11 25.20
N PRO A 221 15.42 12.36 24.58
CA PRO A 221 14.97 11.57 23.44
C PRO A 221 15.92 11.72 22.25
N CYS A 222 16.29 10.61 21.63
CA CYS A 222 17.09 10.64 20.39
C CYS A 222 16.33 11.31 19.24
N PHE A 223 15.02 11.09 19.16
CA PHE A 223 14.14 11.64 18.13
C PHE A 223 12.95 12.35 18.78
N PRO A 224 13.06 13.66 19.06
CA PRO A 224 11.96 14.40 19.66
C PRO A 224 10.69 14.32 18.80
N GLY A 225 9.57 14.00 19.44
CA GLY A 225 8.27 13.87 18.81
C GLY A 225 7.94 12.50 18.19
N ALA A 226 8.87 11.55 18.20
CA ALA A 226 8.63 10.17 17.77
C ALA A 226 7.78 9.37 18.78
N TYR A 227 7.34 8.17 18.41
CA TYR A 227 6.51 7.27 19.21
C TYR A 227 7.20 6.88 20.54
N ASP A 228 8.53 6.75 20.51
CA ASP A 228 9.38 6.39 21.65
C ASP A 228 9.79 7.59 22.50
N ASP A 229 9.43 8.81 22.11
CA ASP A 229 9.67 10.01 22.89
C ASP A 229 8.70 10.07 24.08
N ARG A 230 9.24 9.89 25.29
CA ARG A 230 8.51 10.06 26.56
C ARG A 230 8.69 11.42 27.22
N SER A 231 9.39 12.35 26.56
CA SER A 231 9.60 13.68 27.10
C SER A 231 8.27 14.41 27.29
N VAL A 232 8.25 15.23 28.33
CA VAL A 232 7.07 15.93 28.80
C VAL A 232 7.20 17.40 28.41
N THR A 233 6.18 17.95 27.75
CA THR A 233 6.23 19.30 27.17
C THR A 233 5.14 20.20 27.73
N THR A 234 5.30 21.51 27.60
CA THR A 234 4.25 22.47 27.97
C THR A 234 3.00 22.21 27.12
N PRO A 235 1.79 22.21 27.71
CA PRO A 235 0.58 21.97 26.95
C PRO A 235 0.41 22.98 25.80
N ASP A 236 0.19 22.49 24.59
CA ASP A 236 -0.07 23.31 23.41
C ASP A 236 -1.55 23.69 23.34
N ILE A 237 -1.86 24.92 23.76
CA ILE A 237 -3.21 25.49 23.76
C ILE A 237 -3.63 26.05 22.39
N ARG A 238 -2.75 26.00 21.37
CA ARG A 238 -3.10 26.52 20.04
C ARG A 238 -4.14 25.63 19.38
N ARG A 239 -5.07 26.29 18.66
CA ARG A 239 -6.08 25.64 17.83
C ARG A 239 -5.39 24.77 16.78
N THR A 240 -5.99 23.61 16.51
CA THR A 240 -5.58 22.66 15.47
C THR A 240 -5.33 23.40 14.14
N GLY A 241 -4.11 23.31 13.60
CA GLY A 241 -3.75 23.99 12.35
C GLY A 241 -2.25 24.23 12.13
N ARG A 242 -1.42 24.21 13.19
CA ARG A 242 0.03 24.06 13.06
C ARG A 242 0.41 22.59 13.15
N THR A 243 1.08 22.09 12.13
CA THR A 243 1.52 20.69 12.03
C THR A 243 3.02 20.61 12.30
N PRO A 244 3.49 19.75 13.23
CA PRO A 244 2.69 18.94 14.17
C PRO A 244 2.25 19.76 15.40
N PRO A 245 1.01 19.61 15.88
CA PRO A 245 0.58 20.25 17.13
C PRO A 245 1.27 19.63 18.35
N GLY A 246 1.57 20.46 19.36
CA GLY A 246 2.23 20.04 20.60
C GLY A 246 1.32 19.22 21.52
N ALA A 247 1.84 18.78 22.67
CA ALA A 247 1.13 17.84 23.53
C ALA A 247 -0.05 18.53 24.23
N MET A 248 -1.16 17.84 24.42
CA MET A 248 -2.32 18.37 25.14
C MET A 248 -3.01 17.23 25.91
N PRO A 249 -3.49 17.45 27.14
CA PRO A 249 -4.11 16.37 27.92
C PRO A 249 -5.38 15.79 27.30
N ARG A 250 -6.05 16.59 26.47
CA ARG A 250 -7.26 16.23 25.72
C ARG A 250 -6.96 15.67 24.34
N ARG A 251 -5.71 15.33 24.01
CA ARG A 251 -5.36 14.76 22.71
C ARG A 251 -4.92 13.32 22.86
N VAL A 252 -5.42 12.45 22.00
CA VAL A 252 -4.87 11.12 21.77
C VAL A 252 -4.05 11.19 20.49
N ARG A 253 -2.76 10.86 20.60
CA ARG A 253 -1.85 10.84 19.46
C ARG A 253 -1.78 9.45 18.89
N VAL A 254 -1.94 9.35 17.58
CA VAL A 254 -1.79 8.11 16.84
C VAL A 254 -0.64 8.32 15.87
N TYR A 255 0.47 7.66 16.17
CA TYR A 255 1.62 7.59 15.27
C TYR A 255 1.35 6.48 14.27
N VAL A 256 1.43 6.79 12.98
CA VAL A 256 1.21 5.81 11.91
C VAL A 256 2.52 5.57 11.18
N GLN A 257 2.83 4.30 10.92
CA GLN A 257 3.96 3.93 10.10
C GLN A 257 3.79 4.47 8.66
N PRO A 258 4.76 5.22 8.12
CA PRO A 258 4.72 5.66 6.74
C PRO A 258 4.92 4.47 5.80
N GLN A 259 3.96 4.28 4.89
CA GLN A 259 3.95 3.21 3.91
C GLN A 259 5.19 3.26 3.00
N SER A 260 5.68 2.09 2.59
CA SER A 260 6.90 1.96 1.76
C SER A 260 6.65 2.14 0.26
N GLY A 261 5.40 1.99 -0.20
CA GLY A 261 5.05 2.26 -1.60
C GLY A 261 5.63 1.23 -2.58
N PHE A 262 6.21 1.68 -3.71
CA PHE A 262 6.82 0.78 -4.71
C PHE A 262 8.16 0.19 -4.27
N PHE A 263 8.93 0.89 -3.45
CA PHE A 263 10.32 0.57 -3.15
C PHE A 263 10.50 0.01 -1.74
N GLU A 264 9.79 -1.07 -1.44
CA GLU A 264 9.94 -1.76 -0.16
C GLU A 264 11.36 -2.27 0.09
N PRO A 265 11.86 -2.19 1.33
CA PRO A 265 13.14 -2.79 1.69
C PRO A 265 13.15 -4.30 1.42
N GLY A 266 14.25 -4.81 0.85
CA GLY A 266 14.40 -6.25 0.60
C GLY A 266 13.77 -6.77 -0.70
N LEU A 267 13.28 -5.89 -1.58
CA LEU A 267 12.83 -6.29 -2.92
C LEU A 267 13.94 -7.00 -3.71
N LYS A 268 13.57 -8.09 -4.39
CA LYS A 268 14.51 -8.85 -5.23
C LYS A 268 14.88 -8.03 -6.46
N GLN A 269 16.18 -7.82 -6.64
CA GLN A 269 16.72 -7.15 -7.81
C GLN A 269 17.21 -8.17 -8.86
N VAL A 270 16.77 -7.99 -10.09
CA VAL A 270 17.16 -8.81 -11.25
C VAL A 270 17.62 -7.95 -12.42
N ALA A 271 18.50 -8.50 -13.26
CA ALA A 271 19.03 -7.81 -14.44
C ALA A 271 19.01 -8.75 -15.66
N PRO A 272 17.84 -9.06 -16.23
CA PRO A 272 17.77 -9.89 -17.43
C PRO A 272 18.55 -9.25 -18.58
N SER A 273 19.11 -10.03 -19.50
CA SER A 273 19.80 -9.45 -20.66
C SER A 273 18.78 -8.86 -21.64
N SER A 274 19.09 -7.73 -22.27
CA SER A 274 18.18 -7.11 -23.26
C SER A 274 17.94 -8.00 -24.47
N GLN A 275 18.86 -8.92 -24.78
CA GLN A 275 18.68 -9.87 -25.87
C GLN A 275 17.71 -10.98 -25.49
N THR A 276 17.79 -11.49 -24.25
CA THR A 276 16.91 -12.57 -23.76
C THR A 276 15.46 -12.11 -23.71
N VAL A 277 15.21 -10.90 -23.20
CA VAL A 277 13.85 -10.32 -23.17
C VAL A 277 13.31 -10.18 -24.59
N LYS A 278 14.11 -9.66 -25.53
CA LYS A 278 13.69 -9.51 -26.92
C LYS A 278 13.35 -10.83 -27.59
N SER A 279 14.22 -11.84 -27.46
CA SER A 279 13.96 -13.16 -28.06
C SER A 279 12.71 -13.81 -27.47
N TRP A 280 12.46 -13.61 -26.17
CA TRP A 280 11.26 -14.13 -25.52
C TRP A 280 10.00 -13.41 -26.01
N VAL A 281 10.01 -12.08 -26.07
CA VAL A 281 8.86 -11.31 -26.58
C VAL A 281 8.57 -11.65 -28.05
N GLN A 282 9.61 -11.79 -28.88
CA GLN A 282 9.43 -12.20 -30.27
C GLN A 282 8.81 -13.60 -30.35
N ALA A 283 9.26 -14.55 -29.51
CA ALA A 283 8.67 -15.89 -29.48
C ALA A 283 7.19 -15.88 -29.05
N GLN A 284 6.76 -14.98 -28.15
CA GLN A 284 5.34 -14.82 -27.80
C GLN A 284 4.52 -14.23 -28.95
N MET A 285 5.07 -13.24 -29.66
CA MET A 285 4.44 -12.67 -30.85
C MET A 285 4.30 -13.70 -31.98
N ASP A 286 5.31 -14.55 -32.17
CA ASP A 286 5.27 -15.64 -33.16
C ASP A 286 4.20 -16.69 -32.81
N LEU A 287 3.80 -16.80 -31.53
CA LEU A 287 2.67 -17.61 -31.05
C LEU A 287 1.31 -16.91 -31.19
N GLY A 288 1.28 -15.67 -31.72
CA GLY A 288 0.06 -14.88 -31.88
C GLY A 288 -0.44 -14.21 -30.60
N ILE A 289 0.41 -14.11 -29.56
CA ILE A 289 0.08 -13.41 -28.32
C ILE A 289 0.43 -11.93 -28.50
N ASP A 290 -0.60 -11.12 -28.74
CA ASP A 290 -0.53 -9.67 -28.83
C ASP A 290 -1.75 -9.09 -28.09
N PRO A 291 -1.55 -8.35 -26.98
CA PRO A 291 -0.29 -7.78 -26.53
C PRO A 291 0.47 -8.65 -25.51
N VAL A 292 1.80 -8.55 -25.49
CA VAL A 292 2.66 -9.40 -24.66
C VAL A 292 2.68 -8.88 -23.22
N VAL A 293 2.17 -9.67 -22.29
CA VAL A 293 2.15 -9.34 -20.85
C VAL A 293 3.42 -9.83 -20.17
N ILE A 294 4.04 -8.97 -19.37
CA ILE A 294 5.24 -9.29 -18.59
C ILE A 294 5.05 -8.79 -17.15
N GLY A 295 4.92 -9.72 -16.22
CA GLY A 295 4.98 -9.48 -14.79
C GLY A 295 6.14 -10.22 -14.12
N PRO A 296 6.13 -10.34 -12.79
CA PRO A 296 7.17 -11.04 -12.04
C PRO A 296 7.38 -12.50 -12.46
N ARG A 297 6.29 -13.23 -12.73
CA ARG A 297 6.32 -14.64 -13.11
C ARG A 297 6.97 -14.83 -14.49
N GLU A 298 6.63 -13.99 -15.45
CA GLU A 298 7.20 -14.02 -16.80
C GLU A 298 8.67 -13.63 -16.77
N VAL A 299 9.08 -12.67 -15.92
CA VAL A 299 10.48 -12.33 -15.73
C VAL A 299 11.28 -13.52 -15.18
N TYR A 300 10.73 -14.29 -14.25
CA TYR A 300 11.35 -15.53 -13.76
C TYR A 300 11.48 -16.56 -14.88
N HIS A 301 10.43 -16.74 -15.68
CA HIS A 301 10.47 -17.62 -16.85
C HIS A 301 11.54 -17.19 -17.87
N ILE A 302 11.68 -15.89 -18.14
CA ILE A 302 12.72 -15.33 -19.01
C ILE A 302 14.14 -15.62 -18.48
N LEU A 303 14.29 -15.68 -17.15
CA LEU A 303 15.56 -15.97 -16.47
C LEU A 303 15.83 -17.47 -16.29
N ASN A 304 14.96 -18.36 -16.79
CA ASN A 304 14.99 -19.81 -16.53
C ASN A 304 14.92 -20.15 -15.03
N LEU A 305 14.17 -19.36 -14.26
CA LEU A 305 13.81 -19.63 -12.87
C LEU A 305 12.38 -20.18 -12.79
N ASN A 306 12.04 -20.82 -11.69
CA ASN A 306 10.69 -21.35 -11.46
C ASN A 306 9.67 -20.19 -11.31
N PRO A 307 8.67 -20.07 -12.20
CA PRO A 307 7.69 -18.96 -12.16
C PRO A 307 6.81 -18.94 -10.91
N ASP A 308 6.67 -20.07 -10.21
CA ASP A 308 5.87 -20.18 -8.98
C ASP A 308 6.59 -19.63 -7.75
N ASP A 309 7.92 -19.46 -7.82
CA ASP A 309 8.75 -18.85 -6.76
C ASP A 309 8.91 -17.33 -6.94
N ALA A 310 8.18 -16.73 -7.89
CA ALA A 310 8.29 -15.30 -8.18
C ALA A 310 7.57 -14.47 -7.10
N PRO A 311 8.22 -13.43 -6.55
CA PRO A 311 7.57 -12.54 -5.59
C PRO A 311 6.50 -11.68 -6.28
N ASP A 312 5.66 -11.06 -5.47
CA ASP A 312 4.62 -10.09 -5.86
C ASP A 312 5.18 -8.88 -6.62
N ARG A 313 6.43 -8.47 -6.37
CA ARG A 313 7.07 -7.32 -7.03
C ARG A 313 8.56 -7.54 -7.25
N LEU A 314 9.06 -7.05 -8.39
CA LEU A 314 10.48 -7.14 -8.75
C LEU A 314 11.10 -5.80 -9.12
N THR A 315 12.37 -5.64 -8.75
CA THR A 315 13.20 -4.51 -9.18
C THR A 315 14.11 -4.94 -10.32
N ILE A 316 13.97 -4.30 -11.47
CA ILE A 316 14.73 -4.53 -12.68
C ILE A 316 15.78 -3.44 -12.83
N SER A 317 17.03 -3.88 -12.96
CA SER A 317 18.14 -3.04 -13.43
C SER A 317 18.55 -3.39 -14.86
N GLY A 318 19.13 -2.40 -15.54
CA GLY A 318 19.50 -2.41 -16.95
C GLY A 318 18.50 -1.63 -17.81
N GLY A 319 18.98 -0.58 -18.48
CA GLY A 319 18.20 0.19 -19.46
C GLY A 319 17.60 -0.68 -20.58
N ARG A 320 16.35 -0.40 -20.93
CA ARG A 320 15.56 -1.16 -21.91
C ARG A 320 15.13 -0.30 -23.08
N SER A 321 15.08 -0.90 -24.27
CA SER A 321 14.53 -0.27 -25.47
C SER A 321 13.59 -1.25 -26.16
N LEU A 322 12.32 -0.88 -26.20
CA LEU A 322 11.30 -1.53 -27.02
C LEU A 322 11.55 -1.17 -28.48
N GLN A 323 11.38 -2.13 -29.39
CA GLN A 323 11.53 -1.92 -30.83
C GLN A 323 10.19 -1.59 -31.48
N SER A 324 10.24 -1.02 -32.69
CA SER A 324 9.06 -0.73 -33.50
C SER A 324 8.19 -1.98 -33.70
N GLY A 325 6.87 -1.84 -33.58
CA GLY A 325 5.91 -2.93 -33.76
C GLY A 325 5.68 -3.81 -32.53
N MET A 326 6.32 -3.52 -31.39
CA MET A 326 6.09 -4.26 -30.15
C MET A 326 4.95 -3.62 -29.34
N ASN A 327 3.95 -4.42 -28.94
CA ASN A 327 2.96 -4.04 -27.94
C ASN A 327 3.18 -4.85 -26.66
N VAL A 328 3.52 -4.16 -25.56
CA VAL A 328 3.93 -4.79 -24.30
C VAL A 328 3.18 -4.21 -23.11
N HIS A 329 2.58 -5.07 -22.29
CA HIS A 329 2.01 -4.71 -21.00
C HIS A 329 2.95 -5.14 -19.88
N LEU A 330 3.45 -4.20 -19.11
CA LEU A 330 4.25 -4.46 -17.90
C LEU A 330 3.37 -4.22 -16.67
N HIS A 331 3.42 -5.15 -15.71
CA HIS A 331 2.77 -4.95 -14.41
C HIS A 331 3.63 -5.40 -13.23
N ASP A 332 3.51 -4.70 -12.10
CA ASP A 332 4.21 -5.04 -10.84
C ASP A 332 5.76 -5.05 -10.92
N LEU A 333 6.32 -4.21 -11.80
CA LEU A 333 7.75 -4.10 -12.03
C LEU A 333 8.27 -2.70 -11.69
N ASN A 334 9.42 -2.64 -11.00
CA ASN A 334 10.14 -1.42 -10.72
C ASN A 334 11.39 -1.34 -11.60
N PHE A 335 11.61 -0.24 -12.31
CA PHE A 335 12.75 0.00 -13.17
C PHE A 335 13.56 1.17 -12.64
N LEU A 336 14.80 0.89 -12.23
CA LEU A 336 15.78 1.89 -11.79
C LEU A 336 16.58 2.47 -12.96
N ASP A 337 16.03 2.41 -14.16
CA ASP A 337 16.74 2.71 -15.39
C ASP A 337 15.78 3.31 -16.42
N THR A 338 16.33 3.66 -17.58
CA THR A 338 15.53 4.23 -18.68
C THR A 338 14.83 3.14 -19.50
N ILE A 339 13.53 3.31 -19.74
CA ILE A 339 12.76 2.61 -20.77
C ILE A 339 12.62 3.52 -21.99
N ARG A 340 13.04 3.06 -23.17
CA ARG A 340 12.87 3.75 -24.44
C ARG A 340 11.82 3.05 -25.30
N VAL A 341 10.73 3.74 -25.59
CA VAL A 341 9.68 3.35 -26.53
C VAL A 341 10.03 3.92 -27.90
N ARG A 342 10.36 3.06 -28.86
CA ARG A 342 10.70 3.48 -30.23
C ARG A 342 9.45 3.71 -31.06
N THR A 343 9.60 4.43 -32.17
CA THR A 343 8.50 4.72 -33.10
C THR A 343 7.73 3.47 -33.51
N GLY A 344 6.40 3.49 -33.33
CA GLY A 344 5.50 2.38 -33.66
C GLY A 344 5.44 1.26 -32.62
N ALA A 345 6.04 1.43 -31.44
CA ALA A 345 5.83 0.55 -30.29
C ALA A 345 4.77 1.13 -29.35
N GLU A 346 3.99 0.25 -28.71
CA GLU A 346 3.04 0.60 -27.66
C GLU A 346 3.49 -0.01 -26.34
N LEU A 347 3.54 0.82 -25.30
CA LEU A 347 3.89 0.39 -23.95
C LEU A 347 2.73 0.68 -23.02
N SER A 348 2.22 -0.37 -22.38
CA SER A 348 1.24 -0.27 -21.31
C SER A 348 1.89 -0.61 -19.98
N LEU A 349 1.76 0.27 -18.99
CA LEU A 349 2.31 0.10 -17.64
C LEU A 349 1.16 0.11 -16.64
N ARG A 350 1.14 -0.89 -15.75
CA ARG A 350 0.20 -0.94 -14.63
C ARG A 350 0.96 -1.23 -13.35
N ASP A 351 0.72 -0.47 -12.28
CA ASP A 351 1.35 -0.72 -10.99
C ASP A 351 2.89 -0.86 -11.11
N CYS A 352 3.52 0.05 -11.88
CA CYS A 352 4.96 0.05 -12.16
C CYS A 352 5.62 1.35 -11.69
N ALA A 353 6.89 1.26 -11.27
CA ALA A 353 7.72 2.44 -11.05
C ALA A 353 8.84 2.49 -12.08
N VAL A 354 9.06 3.61 -12.78
CA VAL A 354 10.13 3.73 -13.79
C VAL A 354 10.90 5.02 -13.62
N GLU A 355 12.24 4.94 -13.54
CA GLU A 355 13.06 6.14 -13.35
C GLU A 355 12.92 7.09 -14.53
N ARG A 356 13.13 6.61 -15.75
CA ARG A 356 12.96 7.45 -16.94
C ARG A 356 12.24 6.73 -18.05
N VAL A 357 11.22 7.36 -18.62
CA VAL A 357 10.56 6.89 -19.84
C VAL A 357 10.85 7.87 -20.98
N LEU A 358 11.38 7.35 -22.08
CA LEU A 358 11.62 8.06 -23.32
C LEU A 358 10.63 7.58 -24.37
N VAL A 359 9.72 8.45 -24.82
CA VAL A 359 8.70 8.14 -25.82
C VAL A 359 9.05 8.82 -27.14
N GLU A 360 9.36 8.03 -28.16
CA GLU A 360 9.53 8.53 -29.54
C GLU A 360 8.15 8.69 -30.22
N GLN A 361 8.12 9.42 -31.34
CA GLN A 361 6.87 9.69 -32.07
C GLN A 361 6.22 8.40 -32.55
N SER A 362 4.89 8.30 -32.41
CA SER A 362 4.12 7.17 -32.94
C SER A 362 3.98 7.23 -34.46
N THR A 363 3.75 6.09 -35.11
CA THR A 363 3.56 5.99 -36.57
C THR A 363 2.27 6.64 -37.05
N ALA A 364 1.26 6.70 -36.18
CA ALA A 364 0.01 7.43 -36.41
C ALA A 364 -0.09 8.62 -35.43
N PRO A 365 -0.56 9.79 -35.89
CA PRO A 365 -0.62 11.01 -35.06
C PRO A 365 -1.53 10.90 -33.84
N ASP A 366 -2.54 10.01 -33.88
CA ASP A 366 -3.47 9.77 -32.77
C ASP A 366 -3.19 8.49 -31.97
N ALA A 367 -2.17 7.72 -32.33
CA ALA A 367 -1.85 6.48 -31.64
C ALA A 367 -1.09 6.77 -30.33
N VAL A 368 -1.64 6.29 -29.21
CA VAL A 368 -1.02 6.38 -27.89
C VAL A 368 0.21 5.47 -27.86
N ALA A 369 1.38 6.03 -27.59
CA ALA A 369 2.62 5.25 -27.49
C ALA A 369 2.86 4.72 -26.05
N LEU A 370 2.31 5.41 -25.05
CA LEU A 370 2.44 5.06 -23.64
C LEU A 370 1.08 5.14 -22.95
N THR A 371 0.60 4.02 -22.40
CA THR A 371 -0.53 3.99 -21.48
C THR A 371 -0.01 3.63 -20.10
N ALA A 372 -0.28 4.43 -19.08
CA ALA A 372 0.19 4.17 -17.72
C ALA A 372 -0.94 4.33 -16.70
N ARG A 373 -1.12 3.33 -15.83
CA ARG A 373 -2.07 3.33 -14.72
C ARG A 373 -1.36 2.99 -13.41
N ASN A 374 -1.63 3.73 -12.33
CA ASN A 374 -0.99 3.51 -11.02
C ASN A 374 0.54 3.44 -11.12
N CYS A 375 1.13 4.33 -11.92
CA CYS A 375 2.57 4.33 -12.16
C CYS A 375 3.29 5.49 -11.48
N LEU A 376 4.53 5.25 -11.05
CA LEU A 376 5.43 6.27 -10.49
C LEU A 376 6.56 6.52 -11.47
N PHE A 377 6.73 7.76 -11.91
CA PHE A 377 7.84 8.16 -12.78
C PHE A 377 8.75 9.18 -12.09
N ASN A 378 10.06 9.05 -12.27
CA ASN A 378 10.93 10.19 -11.95
C ASN A 378 10.85 11.22 -13.07
N ARG A 379 11.09 10.79 -14.31
CA ARG A 379 11.10 11.64 -15.50
C ARG A 379 10.40 11.01 -16.70
N LEU A 380 9.51 11.76 -17.33
CA LEU A 380 8.82 11.38 -18.56
C LEU A 380 9.19 12.36 -19.68
N SER A 381 9.75 11.85 -20.79
CA SER A 381 10.23 12.70 -21.88
C SER A 381 9.91 12.11 -23.25
N GLY A 382 9.39 12.94 -24.15
CA GLY A 382 9.02 12.58 -25.51
C GLY A 382 8.36 13.77 -26.21
N PRO A 383 9.14 14.73 -26.73
CA PRO A 383 8.59 15.98 -27.32
C PRO A 383 7.58 15.77 -28.45
N ALA A 384 7.60 14.62 -29.12
CA ALA A 384 6.64 14.22 -30.16
C ALA A 384 5.83 12.97 -29.77
N GLY A 385 5.93 12.54 -28.51
CA GLY A 385 5.25 11.37 -27.97
C GLY A 385 3.87 11.71 -27.43
N PHE A 386 2.96 10.75 -27.51
CA PHE A 386 1.62 10.82 -26.94
C PHE A 386 1.48 9.78 -25.82
N ALA A 387 1.11 10.24 -24.62
CA ALA A 387 0.88 9.38 -23.47
C ALA A 387 -0.52 9.56 -22.86
N LYS A 388 -1.12 8.45 -22.45
CA LYS A 388 -2.32 8.38 -21.60
C LYS A 388 -1.91 7.97 -20.19
N LEU A 389 -2.20 8.81 -19.21
CA LEU A 389 -1.83 8.64 -17.81
C LEU A 389 -3.08 8.67 -16.92
N GLU A 390 -3.26 7.65 -16.09
CA GLU A 390 -4.32 7.55 -15.09
C GLU A 390 -3.69 7.22 -13.74
N TYR A 391 -3.97 8.00 -12.70
CA TYR A 391 -3.41 7.76 -11.36
C TYR A 391 -1.87 7.68 -11.39
N VAL A 392 -1.20 8.64 -12.01
CA VAL A 392 0.25 8.65 -12.16
C VAL A 392 0.87 9.80 -11.36
N THR A 393 1.96 9.53 -10.66
CA THR A 393 2.79 10.57 -10.03
C THR A 393 4.10 10.71 -10.80
N VAL A 394 4.44 11.94 -11.21
CA VAL A 394 5.72 12.28 -11.83
C VAL A 394 6.51 13.20 -10.91
N MET A 395 7.68 12.75 -10.46
CA MET A 395 8.45 13.40 -9.40
C MET A 395 9.28 14.61 -9.88
N GLU A 396 9.94 14.53 -11.04
CA GLU A 396 10.96 15.52 -11.45
C GLU A 396 10.54 16.37 -12.67
N SER A 397 10.24 15.74 -13.81
CA SER A 397 9.76 16.48 -14.99
C SER A 397 8.98 15.63 -15.99
N THR A 398 8.07 16.29 -16.70
CA THR A 398 7.27 15.76 -17.79
C THR A 398 7.41 16.67 -19.00
N LEU A 399 7.91 16.13 -20.11
CA LEU A 399 8.00 16.81 -21.41
C LEU A 399 7.40 15.89 -22.46
N LEU A 400 6.19 16.17 -22.92
CA LEU A 400 5.49 15.37 -23.93
C LEU A 400 4.96 16.28 -25.04
N GLY A 401 4.74 15.74 -26.24
CA GLY A 401 4.06 16.48 -27.30
C GLY A 401 2.54 16.48 -27.13
N ARG A 402 1.97 15.39 -26.60
CA ARG A 402 0.54 15.26 -26.31
C ARG A 402 0.33 14.44 -25.04
N ILE A 403 -0.64 14.83 -24.22
CA ILE A 403 -0.93 14.15 -22.96
C ILE A 403 -2.43 14.06 -22.68
N TRP A 404 -2.89 12.86 -22.29
CA TRP A 404 -4.18 12.64 -21.64
C TRP A 404 -3.93 12.20 -20.20
N ALA A 405 -4.15 13.10 -19.24
CA ALA A 405 -3.93 12.83 -17.82
C ALA A 405 -5.24 12.95 -17.03
N SER A 406 -5.52 11.92 -16.23
CA SER A 406 -6.61 11.90 -15.25
C SER A 406 -6.03 11.55 -13.89
N ASP A 407 -6.40 12.30 -12.85
CA ASP A 407 -6.10 11.93 -11.46
C ASP A 407 -4.59 11.82 -11.17
N CYS A 408 -3.79 12.64 -11.86
CA CYS A 408 -2.34 12.57 -11.82
C CYS A 408 -1.73 13.63 -10.89
N LEU A 409 -0.55 13.33 -10.35
CA LEU A 409 0.28 14.24 -9.58
C LEU A 409 1.56 14.60 -10.32
N PHE A 410 1.60 15.74 -10.99
CA PHE A 410 2.83 16.30 -11.55
C PHE A 410 3.52 17.10 -10.46
N VAL A 411 4.45 16.51 -9.71
CA VAL A 411 5.22 17.20 -8.64
C VAL A 411 6.23 18.14 -9.27
N GLY A 412 6.96 17.59 -10.23
CA GLY A 412 8.00 18.25 -10.98
C GLY A 412 7.48 19.13 -12.11
N LYS A 413 8.39 19.58 -12.98
CA LYS A 413 8.04 20.54 -14.04
C LYS A 413 7.29 19.86 -15.19
N LEU A 414 6.08 20.32 -15.48
CA LEU A 414 5.36 20.05 -16.72
C LEU A 414 5.85 21.06 -17.77
N ASP A 415 6.84 20.65 -18.56
CA ASP A 415 7.49 21.49 -19.57
C ASP A 415 6.75 21.38 -20.89
N ASP A 416 6.03 22.44 -21.26
CA ASP A 416 5.52 22.60 -22.62
C ASP A 416 5.40 24.09 -23.01
N PRO A 417 6.20 24.59 -23.98
CA PRO A 417 6.10 25.97 -24.46
C PRO A 417 4.86 26.25 -25.32
N THR A 418 4.22 25.25 -25.92
CA THR A 418 2.96 25.43 -26.67
C THR A 418 1.73 25.14 -25.82
N CYS A 419 1.96 24.70 -24.57
CA CYS A 419 0.94 24.24 -23.64
C CYS A 419 0.01 23.16 -24.21
N PHE A 420 0.63 22.26 -24.96
CA PHE A 420 0.10 21.15 -25.72
C PHE A 420 -0.87 21.60 -26.83
N ASP A 421 -0.60 21.13 -28.06
CA ASP A 421 -1.47 21.39 -29.22
C ASP A 421 -2.91 20.86 -29.00
N ASP A 422 -3.85 21.33 -29.82
CA ASP A 422 -5.26 20.91 -29.83
C ASP A 422 -5.39 19.39 -29.75
N GLY A 423 -5.83 18.87 -28.60
CA GLY A 423 -6.03 17.45 -28.37
C GLY A 423 -5.42 16.85 -27.10
N SER A 424 -4.70 17.63 -26.28
CA SER A 424 -4.32 17.22 -24.92
C SER A 424 -5.40 17.54 -23.89
N CYS A 425 -5.47 16.73 -22.83
CA CYS A 425 -6.48 16.85 -21.78
C CYS A 425 -5.85 16.50 -20.43
N VAL A 426 -5.96 17.41 -19.47
CA VAL A 426 -5.52 17.19 -18.08
C VAL A 426 -6.69 17.55 -17.16
N ARG A 427 -7.18 16.57 -16.40
CA ARG A 427 -8.33 16.72 -15.50
C ARG A 427 -8.05 16.07 -14.15
N PHE A 428 -8.72 16.56 -13.10
CA PHE A 428 -8.61 16.02 -11.73
C PHE A 428 -7.16 15.84 -11.28
N SER A 429 -6.25 16.68 -11.80
CA SER A 429 -4.79 16.49 -11.69
C SER A 429 -4.14 17.68 -11.01
N ARG A 430 -3.02 17.43 -10.34
CA ARG A 430 -2.20 18.47 -9.73
C ARG A 430 -1.22 18.96 -10.76
N VAL A 431 -1.30 20.25 -11.06
CA VAL A 431 -0.38 20.93 -11.97
C VAL A 431 0.38 22.02 -11.23
N GLN A 432 1.50 22.46 -11.80
CA GLN A 432 2.32 23.50 -11.19
C GLN A 432 1.66 24.89 -11.31
N PRO A 433 1.80 25.77 -10.31
CA PRO A 433 1.20 27.11 -10.35
C PRO A 433 1.83 28.03 -11.41
N GLN A 434 2.98 27.68 -12.00
CA GLN A 434 3.69 28.48 -12.98
C GLN A 434 3.16 28.34 -14.42
N LEU A 435 2.20 27.45 -14.67
CA LEU A 435 1.54 27.36 -15.96
C LEU A 435 0.66 28.60 -16.18
N ASP A 436 0.82 29.24 -17.33
CA ASP A 436 0.05 30.43 -17.67
C ASP A 436 -1.42 30.06 -17.95
N PRO A 437 -2.38 30.51 -17.14
CA PRO A 437 -3.79 30.19 -17.34
C PRO A 437 -4.37 30.73 -18.66
N GLU A 438 -3.79 31.78 -19.25
CA GLU A 438 -4.28 32.36 -20.50
C GLU A 438 -3.91 31.50 -21.71
N HIS A 439 -2.75 30.86 -21.65
CA HIS A 439 -2.22 29.99 -22.71
C HIS A 439 -2.57 28.51 -22.49
N CYS A 440 -2.79 28.08 -21.24
CA CYS A 440 -3.03 26.70 -20.86
C CYS A 440 -4.47 26.45 -20.39
N LEU A 441 -5.32 25.87 -21.25
CA LEU A 441 -6.73 25.61 -20.92
C LEU A 441 -6.90 24.75 -19.65
N PHE A 442 -6.01 23.78 -19.42
CA PHE A 442 -6.09 22.92 -18.24
C PHE A 442 -5.68 23.62 -16.94
N ALA A 443 -4.90 24.71 -17.00
CA ALA A 443 -4.62 25.53 -15.82
C ALA A 443 -5.86 26.32 -15.37
N ARG A 444 -6.87 26.47 -16.23
CA ARG A 444 -8.19 27.05 -15.90
C ARG A 444 -9.22 26.02 -15.47
N ALA A 445 -8.95 24.73 -15.63
CA ALA A 445 -9.92 23.69 -15.30
C ALA A 445 -10.13 23.63 -13.79
N LEU A 446 -11.38 23.83 -13.36
CA LEU A 446 -11.77 23.77 -11.93
C LEU A 446 -11.54 22.39 -11.30
N SER A 447 -11.38 21.35 -12.12
CA SER A 447 -11.05 20.01 -11.66
C SER A 447 -9.58 19.85 -11.27
N ASN A 448 -8.68 20.73 -11.73
CA ASN A 448 -7.26 20.66 -11.42
C ASN A 448 -6.92 21.48 -10.17
N THR A 449 -5.87 21.08 -9.46
CA THR A 449 -5.35 21.79 -8.29
C THR A 449 -3.91 22.23 -8.51
N VAL A 450 -3.55 23.37 -7.91
CA VAL A 450 -2.16 23.88 -7.84
C VAL A 450 -1.56 23.73 -6.46
N ARG A 451 -2.27 23.08 -5.53
CA ARG A 451 -1.79 22.88 -4.15
C ARG A 451 -0.49 22.08 -4.15
N PRO A 452 0.40 22.35 -3.19
CA PRO A 452 1.63 21.59 -3.05
C PRO A 452 1.33 20.17 -2.56
N ALA A 453 1.84 19.16 -3.26
CA ALA A 453 1.89 17.80 -2.74
C ALA A 453 2.90 17.74 -1.59
N ARG A 454 2.53 17.04 -0.51
CA ARG A 454 3.42 16.74 0.61
C ARG A 454 3.55 15.23 0.73
N PHE A 455 4.79 14.76 0.81
CA PHE A 455 5.07 13.34 0.90
C PHE A 455 5.54 12.96 2.30
N VAL A 456 5.39 11.69 2.63
CA VAL A 456 5.90 11.15 3.89
C VAL A 456 7.41 11.35 3.96
N ARG A 457 7.88 11.71 5.17
CA ARG A 457 9.30 11.84 5.44
C ARG A 457 9.80 10.55 6.08
N ARG A 458 10.98 10.11 5.66
CA ARG A 458 11.64 8.92 6.21
C ARG A 458 13.12 9.22 6.51
N PRO A 459 13.74 8.47 7.42
CA PRO A 459 15.16 8.58 7.69
C PRO A 459 15.97 7.92 6.57
N PHE A 460 16.86 8.68 5.95
CA PHE A 460 17.76 8.19 4.91
C PHE A 460 19.21 8.48 5.27
N GLY A 461 20.10 7.54 4.98
CA GLY A 461 21.54 7.71 5.12
C GLY A 461 22.22 6.48 5.75
N THR A 462 23.53 6.58 5.89
CA THR A 462 24.36 5.55 6.54
C THR A 462 24.52 5.85 8.03
N PRO A 463 24.97 4.88 8.84
CA PRO A 463 25.33 5.12 10.24
C PRO A 463 26.32 6.30 10.35
N GLY A 464 25.89 7.40 10.98
CA GLY A 464 26.69 8.64 11.12
C GLY A 464 26.27 9.80 10.23
N SER A 465 25.46 9.60 9.19
CA SER A 465 24.90 10.66 8.33
C SER A 465 23.45 10.38 7.94
N CYS A 466 22.58 10.23 8.93
CA CYS A 466 21.15 9.99 8.74
C CYS A 466 20.38 11.32 8.78
N ALA A 467 19.57 11.59 7.75
CA ALA A 467 18.71 12.78 7.66
C ALA A 467 17.26 12.36 7.38
N VAL A 468 16.31 12.99 8.07
CA VAL A 468 14.88 12.81 7.83
C VAL A 468 14.44 13.74 6.71
N ARG A 469 14.06 13.18 5.56
CA ARG A 469 13.62 13.94 4.37
C ARG A 469 12.56 13.16 3.59
N GLU A 470 11.98 13.80 2.58
CA GLU A 470 11.12 13.10 1.62
C GLU A 470 11.95 12.10 0.79
N ALA A 471 11.30 11.01 0.40
CA ALA A 471 11.90 9.93 -0.36
C ALA A 471 12.11 10.33 -1.83
N LYS A 472 13.31 10.08 -2.35
CA LYS A 472 13.60 10.22 -3.79
C LYS A 472 13.16 8.97 -4.55
N PHE A 473 13.12 9.07 -5.87
CA PHE A 473 12.85 7.90 -6.70
C PHE A 473 13.84 6.76 -6.39
N GLY A 474 13.35 5.53 -6.31
CA GLY A 474 14.13 4.36 -5.90
C GLY A 474 14.23 4.14 -4.39
N GLU A 475 13.74 5.09 -3.58
CA GLU A 475 13.76 4.99 -2.12
C GLU A 475 12.37 4.64 -1.55
N PRO A 476 12.30 3.92 -0.41
CA PRO A 476 11.04 3.56 0.24
C PRO A 476 10.24 4.82 0.63
N GLY A 477 8.94 4.81 0.35
CA GLY A 477 8.02 5.92 0.61
C GLY A 477 7.95 6.97 -0.52
N CYS A 478 8.62 6.75 -1.66
CA CYS A 478 8.56 7.69 -2.78
C CYS A 478 7.13 7.85 -3.32
N GLY A 479 6.67 9.09 -3.42
CA GLY A 479 5.33 9.45 -3.91
C GLY A 479 4.18 9.19 -2.93
N VAL A 480 4.44 8.66 -1.73
CA VAL A 480 3.39 8.37 -0.73
C VAL A 480 3.00 9.66 -0.03
N LEU A 481 1.72 10.02 -0.11
CA LEU A 481 1.22 11.27 0.47
C LEU A 481 1.26 11.25 2.00
N ASP A 482 1.66 12.38 2.58
CA ASP A 482 1.55 12.58 4.02
C ASP A 482 0.11 12.93 4.42
N HIS A 483 -0.30 12.57 5.64
CA HIS A 483 -1.62 12.93 6.16
C HIS A 483 -1.86 14.46 6.18
N SER A 484 -0.79 15.25 6.35
CA SER A 484 -0.84 16.71 6.32
C SER A 484 -0.86 17.30 4.91
N ALA A 485 -0.88 16.48 3.86
CA ALA A 485 -1.11 16.95 2.50
C ALA A 485 -2.49 17.61 2.38
N ASP A 486 -2.58 18.55 1.43
CA ASP A 486 -3.79 19.32 1.21
C ASP A 486 -4.98 18.40 0.89
N VAL A 487 -6.17 18.79 1.34
CA VAL A 487 -7.39 18.02 1.09
C VAL A 487 -7.71 17.94 -0.40
N GLU A 488 -7.37 19.00 -1.16
CA GLU A 488 -7.49 19.02 -2.62
C GLU A 488 -6.61 17.96 -3.31
N ILE A 489 -5.63 17.36 -2.62
CA ILE A 489 -4.78 16.29 -3.15
C ILE A 489 -5.21 14.93 -2.62
N ARG A 490 -5.53 14.85 -1.32
CA ARG A 490 -5.97 13.61 -0.67
C ARG A 490 -7.38 13.17 -1.09
N LYS A 491 -8.19 14.09 -1.62
CA LYS A 491 -9.57 13.87 -2.08
C LYS A 491 -9.86 14.52 -3.44
N GLY A 492 -8.82 14.84 -4.20
CA GLY A 492 -8.94 15.60 -5.45
C GLY A 492 -9.22 14.76 -6.69
N SER A 493 -9.16 13.44 -6.56
CA SER A 493 -9.50 12.51 -7.63
C SER A 493 -10.99 12.64 -8.00
N GLU A 494 -11.35 12.24 -9.23
CA GLU A 494 -12.71 12.28 -9.77
C GLU A 494 -13.75 11.62 -8.86
N ASP A 495 -13.36 10.55 -8.17
CA ASP A 495 -14.17 9.76 -7.22
C ASP A 495 -14.03 10.21 -5.76
N GLY A 496 -13.25 11.27 -5.49
CA GLY A 496 -13.00 11.81 -4.15
C GLY A 496 -11.90 11.09 -3.36
N MET A 497 -11.10 10.23 -4.00
CA MET A 497 -9.94 9.56 -3.41
C MET A 497 -8.65 10.37 -3.60
N GLU A 498 -7.51 9.79 -3.23
CA GLU A 498 -6.22 10.43 -3.43
C GLU A 498 -5.80 10.44 -4.90
N MET A 499 -5.10 11.50 -5.29
CA MET A 499 -4.55 11.64 -6.62
C MET A 499 -3.19 10.93 -6.73
N GLY A 500 -2.83 10.51 -7.93
CA GLY A 500 -1.52 9.96 -8.25
C GLY A 500 -1.39 8.46 -8.03
N THR A 501 -0.14 7.98 -7.95
CA THR A 501 0.19 6.55 -8.07
C THR A 501 -0.52 5.63 -7.08
N TYR A 502 -0.76 6.08 -5.86
CA TYR A 502 -1.29 5.24 -4.79
C TYR A 502 -2.81 5.31 -4.66
N HIS A 503 -3.50 5.85 -5.67
CA HIS A 503 -4.96 5.93 -5.72
C HIS A 503 -5.64 4.58 -5.44
N ASP A 504 -5.32 3.55 -6.23
CA ASP A 504 -5.89 2.20 -6.06
C ASP A 504 -5.43 1.55 -4.74
N ARG A 505 -4.34 2.03 -4.09
CA ARG A 505 -3.93 1.56 -2.75
C ARG A 505 -4.63 2.31 -1.61
N GLY A 506 -5.22 3.48 -1.89
CA GLY A 506 -6.04 4.27 -0.98
C GLY A 506 -5.43 4.55 0.39
N TYR A 507 -4.12 4.78 0.48
CA TYR A 507 -3.43 5.13 1.72
C TYR A 507 -4.06 6.37 2.39
N ALA A 508 -4.32 7.44 1.65
CA ALA A 508 -4.94 8.63 2.24
C ALA A 508 -6.40 8.37 2.65
N ALA A 509 -7.13 7.59 1.86
CA ALA A 509 -8.52 7.25 2.11
C ALA A 509 -8.67 6.39 3.38
N ARG A 510 -7.75 5.44 3.61
CA ARG A 510 -7.65 4.66 4.85
C ARG A 510 -7.44 5.56 6.06
N LEU A 511 -6.54 6.54 5.98
CA LEU A 511 -6.32 7.50 7.08
C LEU A 511 -7.54 8.41 7.32
N ILE A 512 -8.28 8.78 6.28
CA ILE A 512 -9.54 9.53 6.41
C ILE A 512 -10.63 8.68 7.07
N ALA A 513 -10.72 7.39 6.69
CA ALA A 513 -11.64 6.44 7.31
C ALA A 513 -11.29 6.21 8.78
N LEU A 514 -10.00 6.05 9.08
CA LEU A 514 -9.46 5.96 10.43
C LEU A 514 -9.83 7.18 11.29
N GLU A 515 -9.58 8.39 10.79
CA GLU A 515 -9.90 9.64 11.49
C GLU A 515 -11.39 9.71 11.85
N ARG A 516 -12.26 9.33 10.92
CA ARG A 516 -13.71 9.26 11.16
C ARG A 516 -14.07 8.19 12.18
N LYS A 517 -13.54 6.98 12.04
CA LYS A 517 -13.84 5.85 12.94
C LYS A 517 -13.38 6.15 14.36
N LEU A 518 -12.17 6.69 14.54
CA LEU A 518 -11.63 7.03 15.84
C LEU A 518 -12.38 8.17 16.51
N THR A 519 -12.92 9.13 15.75
CA THR A 519 -13.76 10.20 16.34
C THR A 519 -14.92 9.61 17.15
N ASP A 520 -15.48 8.48 16.73
CA ASP A 520 -16.54 7.78 17.45
C ASP A 520 -16.01 6.87 18.56
N GLN A 521 -14.77 6.36 18.46
CA GLN A 521 -14.21 5.38 19.41
C GLN A 521 -13.40 6.02 20.54
N LEU A 522 -13.02 7.28 20.41
CA LEU A 522 -12.24 8.00 21.40
C LEU A 522 -13.02 8.23 22.72
N PRO A 523 -12.30 8.34 23.85
CA PRO A 523 -12.92 8.73 25.12
C PRO A 523 -13.58 10.11 25.01
N LEU A 524 -14.68 10.32 25.75
CA LEU A 524 -15.43 11.58 25.71
C LEU A 524 -14.52 12.80 25.95
N GLY A 525 -14.58 13.77 25.04
CA GLY A 525 -13.86 15.03 25.15
C GLY A 525 -12.37 14.97 24.78
N GLN A 526 -11.89 13.82 24.27
CA GLN A 526 -10.59 13.69 23.62
C GLN A 526 -10.66 14.11 22.14
N GLU A 527 -9.55 14.65 21.65
CA GLU A 527 -9.30 15.05 20.27
C GLU A 527 -8.28 14.10 19.64
N LEU A 528 -8.47 13.72 18.38
CA LEU A 528 -7.50 12.92 17.64
C LEU A 528 -6.35 13.78 17.13
N GLN A 529 -5.13 13.26 17.23
CA GLN A 529 -3.97 13.77 16.50
C GLN A 529 -3.33 12.60 15.74
N LEU A 530 -3.52 12.57 14.42
CA LEU A 530 -2.86 11.61 13.53
C LEU A 530 -1.55 12.19 13.00
N THR A 531 -0.46 11.44 13.02
CA THR A 531 0.83 11.89 12.45
C THR A 531 1.64 10.69 11.97
N HIS A 532 2.25 10.78 10.78
CA HIS A 532 3.21 9.77 10.36
C HIS A 532 4.51 9.88 11.17
N ASP A 533 5.00 8.75 11.68
CA ASP A 533 6.29 8.70 12.35
C ASP A 533 7.37 8.07 11.45
N PRO A 534 8.39 8.83 11.01
CA PRO A 534 9.51 8.28 10.26
C PRO A 534 10.24 7.13 10.98
N MET A 535 10.22 7.08 12.31
CA MET A 535 10.94 6.09 13.11
C MET A 535 10.23 4.73 13.18
N LEU A 536 8.90 4.67 13.04
CA LEU A 536 8.16 3.40 12.93
C LEU A 536 8.49 2.64 11.63
N ALA A 537 9.07 3.34 10.67
CA ALA A 537 9.52 2.74 9.41
C ALA A 537 10.89 2.04 9.53
N LEU A 538 11.51 2.05 10.72
CA LEU A 538 12.81 1.43 11.01
C LEU A 538 12.71 0.44 12.16
N ALA A 539 13.43 -0.67 12.04
CA ALA A 539 13.66 -1.54 13.19
C ALA A 539 14.46 -0.78 14.28
N PRO A 540 14.10 -0.89 15.57
CA PRO A 540 14.89 -0.37 16.66
C PRO A 540 16.28 -1.02 16.67
N PRO A 541 17.34 -0.28 17.04
CA PRO A 541 18.68 -0.82 17.10
C PRO A 541 18.78 -1.94 18.15
N THR A 542 19.65 -2.91 17.90
CA THR A 542 20.04 -3.90 18.91
C THR A 542 20.94 -3.24 19.97
N PRO A 543 20.78 -3.61 21.26
CA PRO A 543 21.66 -3.14 22.31
C PRO A 543 23.07 -3.66 22.04
N LYS A 544 24.06 -2.77 22.08
CA LYS A 544 25.47 -3.14 22.09
C LYS A 544 25.90 -3.60 23.46
#